data_AF-A0A2J6J8H0-F1
#
_entry.id   AF-A0A2J6J8H0-F1
#
_cell.length_a   1.000
_cell.length_b   1.000
_cell.length_c   1.000
_cell.angle_alpha   90.00
_cell.angle_beta   90.00
_cell.angle_gamma   90.00
#
_symmetry.space_group_name_H-M   'P 1'
#
loop_
_entity.id
_entity.type
_entity.pdbx_description
1 polymer ?
#
loop_
_entity_poly.entity_id
_entity_poly.type
_entity_poly.pdbx_seq_one_letter_code
_entity_poly.pdbx_strand_id
1 'polypeptide(L)'
;MTTEGFDCRQCGHCCLNLKDAYSGCVDESDLKRWIEAGRDDLLVWVETLRLSRDNILHRVWVDPETGDDVERCPWLLDRLDRRGFLCGIDEVKPGYCRAFPDHAGHAKMTGCPGYDDLP
;
A
#
# COMPACT_ATOMS: atom_id res chain seq x y z
N MET A 1 -0.31 13.90 -6.24
CA MET A 1 -0.97 14.20 -7.52
C MET A 1 -2.14 13.25 -7.62
N THR A 2 -3.37 13.72 -7.41
CA THR A 2 -4.57 12.95 -7.72
C THR A 2 -4.62 12.81 -9.23
N THR A 3 -4.57 11.58 -9.74
CA THR A 3 -4.80 11.28 -11.16
C THR A 3 -6.13 11.93 -11.54
N GLU A 4 -6.16 12.81 -12.56
CA GLU A 4 -7.39 13.48 -12.97
C GLU A 4 -8.51 12.43 -13.15
N GLY A 5 -9.64 12.65 -12.47
CA GLY A 5 -10.75 11.71 -12.46
C GLY A 5 -10.71 10.61 -11.40
N PHE A 6 -9.76 10.59 -10.46
CA PHE A 6 -9.80 9.60 -9.37
C PHE A 6 -10.32 10.21 -8.05
N ASP A 7 -11.31 9.56 -7.44
CA ASP A 7 -11.74 9.82 -6.07
C ASP A 7 -11.72 8.52 -5.24
N CYS A 8 -10.80 8.41 -4.27
CA CYS A 8 -10.71 7.22 -3.43
C CYS A 8 -11.93 7.10 -2.51
N ARG A 9 -12.79 6.11 -2.79
CA ARG A 9 -14.01 5.85 -2.01
C ARG A 9 -13.79 5.21 -0.64
N GLN A 10 -12.55 5.03 -0.20
CA GLN A 10 -12.21 4.34 1.05
C GLN A 10 -12.87 2.94 1.16
N CYS A 11 -13.09 2.27 0.03
CA CYS A 11 -13.82 1.01 -0.05
C CYS A 11 -13.02 -0.21 0.41
N GLY A 12 -11.70 -0.07 0.58
CA GLY A 12 -10.80 -1.16 0.98
C GLY A 12 -10.42 -2.14 -0.13
N HIS A 13 -10.95 -1.98 -1.36
CA HIS A 13 -10.73 -2.93 -2.47
C HIS A 13 -9.26 -3.26 -2.72
N CYS A 14 -8.40 -2.23 -2.79
CA CYS A 14 -6.96 -2.42 -3.00
C CYS A 14 -6.26 -3.12 -1.84
N CYS A 15 -6.77 -3.02 -0.61
CA CYS A 15 -6.16 -3.60 0.58
C CYS A 15 -6.72 -4.99 0.95
N LEU A 16 -7.89 -5.35 0.41
CA LEU A 16 -8.57 -6.62 0.67
C LEU A 16 -8.40 -7.63 -0.44
N ASN A 17 -8.45 -7.18 -1.70
CA ASN A 17 -8.64 -8.09 -2.84
C ASN A 17 -7.44 -8.16 -3.77
N LEU A 18 -6.48 -7.23 -3.65
CA LEU A 18 -5.39 -7.07 -4.60
C LEU A 18 -4.05 -7.14 -3.87
N LYS A 19 -3.49 -8.35 -3.72
CA LYS A 19 -2.21 -8.56 -3.02
C LYS A 19 -1.12 -7.62 -3.54
N ASP A 20 -0.96 -7.54 -4.86
CA ASP A 20 0.05 -6.69 -5.50
C ASP A 20 -0.18 -5.18 -5.34
N ALA A 21 -1.38 -4.75 -4.90
CA ALA A 21 -1.67 -3.34 -4.66
C ALA A 21 -1.26 -2.88 -3.26
N TYR A 22 -1.18 -3.78 -2.28
CA TYR A 22 -0.77 -3.45 -0.91
C TYR A 22 0.54 -4.10 -0.50
N SER A 23 0.90 -5.27 -1.01
CA SER A 23 2.11 -6.02 -0.71
C SER A 23 3.04 -5.96 -1.91
N GLY A 24 4.23 -5.38 -1.73
CA GLY A 24 5.15 -5.12 -2.84
C GLY A 24 6.55 -4.82 -2.37
N CYS A 25 7.33 -4.14 -3.21
CA CYS A 25 8.63 -3.60 -2.81
C CYS A 25 8.52 -2.09 -2.61
N VAL A 26 9.20 -1.59 -1.59
CA VAL A 26 9.41 -0.15 -1.38
C VAL A 26 10.80 0.26 -1.84
N ASP A 27 10.92 1.52 -2.20
CA ASP A 27 12.21 2.11 -2.53
C ASP A 27 12.87 2.78 -1.31
N GLU A 28 14.11 3.20 -1.49
CA GLU A 28 14.89 3.91 -0.47
C GLU A 28 14.22 5.21 0.00
N SER A 29 13.38 5.83 -0.83
CA SER A 29 12.69 7.08 -0.47
C SER A 29 11.55 6.83 0.52
N ASP A 30 10.84 5.71 0.39
CA ASP A 30 9.84 5.26 1.34
C ASP A 30 10.49 4.87 2.68
N LEU A 31 11.58 4.10 2.65
CA LEU A 31 12.34 3.75 3.86
C LEU A 31 12.87 4.98 4.58
N LYS A 32 13.52 5.89 3.84
CA LYS A 32 14.02 7.14 4.39
C LYS A 32 12.91 7.94 5.06
N ARG A 33 11.74 8.06 4.40
CA ARG A 33 10.59 8.77 4.98
C ARG A 33 10.10 8.13 6.27
N TRP A 34 10.06 6.81 6.36
CA TRP A 34 9.66 6.10 7.59
C TRP A 34 10.66 6.27 8.72
N ILE A 35 11.96 6.20 8.42
CA ILE A 35 13.02 6.46 9.39
C ILE A 35 12.94 7.90 9.92
N GLU A 36 12.83 8.88 9.03
CA GLU A 36 12.73 10.30 9.41
C GLU A 36 11.45 10.60 10.21
N ALA A 37 10.37 9.87 9.96
CA ALA A 37 9.11 9.96 10.69
C ALA A 37 9.09 9.13 12.00
N GLY A 38 10.17 8.42 12.35
CA GLY A 38 10.23 7.58 13.55
C GLY A 38 9.26 6.40 13.53
N ARG A 39 8.93 5.88 12.34
CA ARG A 39 7.95 4.80 12.13
C ARG A 39 8.61 3.42 12.21
N ASP A 40 9.22 3.13 13.34
CA ASP A 40 9.80 1.81 13.62
C ASP A 40 8.76 0.68 13.51
N ASP A 41 7.50 1.01 13.80
CA ASP A 41 6.34 0.13 13.64
C ASP A 41 6.10 -0.29 12.18
N LEU A 42 6.55 0.49 11.19
CA LEU A 42 6.55 0.10 9.77
C LEU A 42 7.82 -0.66 9.40
N LEU A 43 8.96 -0.21 9.91
CA LEU A 43 10.27 -0.76 9.55
C LEU A 43 10.41 -2.23 9.95
N VAL A 44 9.77 -2.67 11.05
CA VAL A 44 9.78 -4.08 11.44
C VAL A 44 9.11 -5.01 10.42
N TRP A 45 8.26 -4.50 9.54
CA TRP A 45 7.58 -5.26 8.48
C TRP A 45 8.36 -5.30 7.15
N VAL A 46 9.58 -4.75 7.13
CA VAL A 46 10.42 -4.67 5.94
C VAL A 46 11.42 -5.83 5.93
N GLU A 47 11.32 -6.67 4.90
CA GLU A 47 12.34 -7.68 4.61
C GLU A 47 13.29 -7.16 3.53
N THR A 48 14.60 -7.10 3.83
CA THR A 48 15.62 -6.70 2.87
C THR A 48 16.34 -7.89 2.29
N LEU A 49 16.17 -8.12 0.99
CA LEU A 49 16.78 -9.21 0.24
C LEU A 49 17.91 -8.67 -0.64
N ARG A 50 19.13 -9.18 -0.43
CA ARG A 50 20.28 -8.90 -1.29
C ARG A 50 20.36 -9.95 -2.39
N LEU A 51 19.90 -9.60 -3.60
CA LEU A 51 19.95 -10.48 -4.77
C LEU A 51 21.34 -10.50 -5.43
N SER A 52 22.06 -9.38 -5.37
CA SER A 52 23.44 -9.27 -5.84
C SER A 52 24.18 -8.14 -5.09
N ARG A 53 25.42 -7.83 -5.50
CA ARG A 53 26.18 -6.72 -4.90
C ARG A 53 25.44 -5.38 -5.02
N ASP A 54 24.82 -5.15 -6.18
CA ASP A 54 24.22 -3.86 -6.55
C ASP A 54 22.68 -3.95 -6.70
N ASN A 55 22.09 -5.09 -6.34
CA ASN A 55 20.63 -5.31 -6.40
C ASN A 55 20.11 -5.73 -5.03
N ILE A 56 19.39 -4.81 -4.39
CA ILE A 56 18.75 -4.95 -3.09
C ILE A 56 17.26 -4.70 -3.28
N LEU A 57 16.42 -5.58 -2.72
CA LEU A 57 14.97 -5.42 -2.68
C LEU A 57 14.51 -5.26 -1.24
N HIS A 58 13.57 -4.35 -1.02
CA HIS A 58 12.91 -4.16 0.27
C HIS A 58 11.44 -4.55 0.15
N ARG A 59 11.12 -5.80 0.48
CA ARG A 59 9.76 -6.32 0.45
C ARG A 59 9.02 -5.85 1.69
N VAL A 60 7.75 -5.50 1.53
CA VAL A 60 6.94 -5.01 2.64
C VAL A 60 5.64 -5.76 2.84
N TRP A 61 5.28 -5.68 4.11
CA TRP A 61 4.27 -6.39 4.87
C TRP A 61 4.57 -7.88 4.98
N VAL A 62 5.83 -8.18 5.31
CA VAL A 62 6.23 -9.49 5.85
C VAL A 62 5.93 -9.47 7.35
N ASP A 63 5.23 -10.48 7.85
CA ASP A 63 4.88 -10.61 9.26
C ASP A 63 6.18 -10.67 10.10
N PRO A 64 6.39 -9.76 11.06
CA PRO A 64 7.64 -9.70 11.83
C PRO A 64 7.80 -10.86 12.83
N GLU A 65 6.72 -11.55 13.20
CA GLU A 65 6.75 -12.68 14.12
C GLU A 65 7.00 -14.00 13.38
N THR A 66 6.36 -14.20 12.23
CA THR A 66 6.45 -15.47 11.48
C THR A 66 7.44 -15.44 10.32
N GLY A 67 7.69 -14.26 9.75
CA GLY A 67 8.47 -14.09 8.51
C GLY A 67 7.70 -14.40 7.23
N ASP A 68 6.37 -14.61 7.33
CA ASP A 68 5.53 -14.96 6.18
C ASP A 68 4.92 -13.73 5.50
N ASP A 69 4.45 -13.91 4.26
CA ASP A 69 3.60 -12.92 3.61
C ASP A 69 2.25 -12.78 4.34
N VAL A 70 1.77 -11.55 4.47
CA VAL A 70 0.40 -11.31 4.93
C VAL A 70 -0.63 -11.59 3.83
N GLU A 71 -1.80 -12.10 4.25
CA GLU A 71 -2.97 -12.34 3.39
C GLU A 71 -3.86 -11.08 3.23
N ARG A 72 -3.67 -10.07 4.09
CA ARG A 72 -4.39 -8.79 4.07
C ARG A 72 -3.44 -7.68 4.49
N CYS A 73 -3.64 -6.46 3.96
CA CYS A 73 -2.90 -5.29 4.42
C CYS A 73 -3.01 -5.11 5.94
N PRO A 74 -1.89 -5.10 6.70
CA PRO A 74 -1.92 -4.99 8.16
C PRO A 74 -2.38 -3.61 8.63
N TRP A 75 -2.30 -2.61 7.74
CA TRP A 75 -2.67 -1.23 8.02
C TRP A 75 -4.12 -0.89 7.65
N LEU A 76 -4.92 -1.88 7.24
CA LEU A 76 -6.33 -1.68 6.90
C LEU A 76 -7.20 -1.73 8.16
N LEU A 77 -7.81 -0.59 8.49
CA LEU A 77 -8.64 -0.41 9.67
C LEU A 77 -10.12 -0.31 9.29
N ASP A 78 -11.00 -0.91 10.08
CA ASP A 78 -12.44 -0.72 9.93
C ASP A 78 -12.88 0.65 10.43
N ARG A 79 -13.80 1.30 9.71
CA ARG A 79 -14.46 2.50 10.22
C ARG A 79 -15.51 2.14 11.26
N LEU A 80 -15.65 2.98 12.29
CA LEU A 80 -16.67 2.81 13.34
C LEU A 80 -18.10 2.83 12.78
N ASP A 81 -18.34 3.60 11.72
CA ASP A 81 -19.64 3.70 11.04
C ASP A 81 -19.94 2.49 10.13
N ARG A 82 -18.99 1.55 9.99
CA ARG A 82 -19.05 0.38 9.08
C ARG A 82 -19.29 0.74 7.61
N ARG A 83 -18.97 1.97 7.20
CA ARG A 83 -19.11 2.45 5.81
C ARG A 83 -17.73 2.61 5.17
N GLY A 84 -17.02 1.49 5.05
CA GLY A 84 -15.69 1.44 4.43
C GLY A 84 -14.55 1.33 5.44
N PHE A 85 -13.35 1.71 5.01
CA PHE A 85 -12.11 1.45 5.71
C PHE A 85 -11.22 2.69 5.80
N LEU A 86 -10.25 2.66 6.73
CA LEU A 86 -9.18 3.64 6.83
C LEU A 86 -7.83 2.95 6.61
N CYS A 87 -6.84 3.73 6.18
CA CYS A 87 -5.46 3.28 6.19
C CYS A 87 -4.77 3.86 7.41
N GLY A 88 -4.29 3.02 8.32
CA GLY A 88 -3.57 3.43 9.53
C GLY A 88 -2.24 4.14 9.26
N ILE A 89 -1.79 4.15 8.00
CA ILE A 89 -0.53 4.76 7.57
C ILE A 89 -0.73 5.78 6.46
N ASP A 90 -1.93 6.35 6.33
CA ASP A 90 -2.33 7.21 5.21
C ASP A 90 -1.28 8.28 4.84
N GLU A 91 -0.76 8.98 5.85
CA GLU A 91 0.22 10.06 5.69
C GLU A 91 1.59 9.58 5.18
N VAL A 92 1.96 8.32 5.44
CA VAL A 92 3.28 7.78 5.14
C VAL A 92 3.23 6.55 4.23
N LYS A 93 2.08 6.23 3.64
CA LYS A 93 1.86 5.11 2.70
C LYS A 93 3.04 4.91 1.73
N PRO A 94 3.41 3.67 1.37
CA PRO A 94 4.34 3.45 0.27
C PRO A 94 3.96 4.22 -1.01
N GLY A 95 4.95 4.50 -1.85
CA GLY A 95 4.76 5.15 -3.14
C GLY A 95 3.73 4.44 -4.00
N TYR A 96 3.83 3.12 -4.14
CA TYR A 96 2.89 2.32 -4.93
C TYR A 96 1.46 2.35 -4.36
N CYS A 97 1.29 2.36 -3.03
CA CYS A 97 -0.02 2.49 -2.39
C CYS A 97 -0.66 3.85 -2.68
N ARG A 98 0.11 4.94 -2.64
CA ARG A 98 -0.38 6.30 -2.98
C ARG A 98 -0.69 6.45 -4.45
N ALA A 99 0.06 5.76 -5.29
CA ALA A 99 -0.12 5.78 -6.73
C ALA A 99 -1.32 4.94 -7.17
N PHE A 100 -1.93 4.13 -6.32
CA PHE A 100 -3.04 3.27 -6.71
C PHE A 100 -4.38 4.05 -6.83
N PRO A 101 -5.16 3.85 -7.92
CA PRO A 101 -4.74 3.27 -9.19
C PRO A 101 -3.88 4.27 -9.97
N ASP A 102 -2.87 3.80 -10.68
CA ASP A 102 -1.89 4.66 -11.36
C ASP A 102 -2.48 5.35 -12.60
N HIS A 103 -3.47 4.73 -13.25
CA HIS A 103 -4.24 5.30 -14.35
C HIS A 103 -5.62 4.65 -14.51
N ALA A 104 -6.51 5.28 -15.30
CA ALA A 104 -7.88 4.81 -15.53
C ALA A 104 -7.96 3.36 -16.04
N GLY A 105 -7.05 2.97 -16.94
CA GLY A 105 -6.95 1.58 -17.42
C GLY A 105 -6.69 0.57 -16.29
N HIS A 106 -5.82 0.89 -15.34
CA HIS A 106 -5.52 0.04 -14.19
C HIS A 106 -6.70 -0.03 -13.23
N ALA A 107 -7.39 1.09 -13.01
CA ALA A 107 -8.63 1.11 -12.25
C ALA A 107 -9.69 0.19 -12.85
N LYS A 108 -9.91 0.24 -14.17
CA LYS A 108 -10.84 -0.65 -14.88
C LYS A 108 -10.42 -2.12 -14.79
N MET A 109 -9.13 -2.41 -14.98
CA MET A 109 -8.59 -3.77 -14.91
C MET A 109 -8.76 -4.39 -13.51
N THR A 110 -8.59 -3.58 -12.47
CA THR A 110 -8.70 -4.03 -11.08
C THR A 110 -10.10 -3.90 -10.51
N GLY A 111 -11.02 -3.21 -11.17
CA GLY A 111 -12.37 -2.95 -10.65
C GLY A 111 -12.39 -1.93 -9.51
N CYS A 112 -11.53 -0.90 -9.57
CA CYS A 112 -11.52 0.15 -8.56
C CYS A 112 -12.73 1.09 -8.71
N PRO A 113 -13.62 1.18 -7.70
CA PRO A 113 -14.84 1.99 -7.80
C PRO A 113 -14.58 3.50 -7.77
N GLY A 114 -13.34 3.93 -7.50
CA GLY A 114 -12.97 5.35 -7.52
C GLY A 114 -12.93 5.97 -8.91
N TYR A 115 -13.08 5.16 -9.96
CA TYR A 115 -13.17 5.60 -11.36
C TYR A 115 -14.57 5.41 -11.99
N ASP A 116 -15.46 4.63 -11.37
CA ASP A 116 -16.77 4.26 -11.95
C ASP A 116 -17.77 5.43 -12.01
N ASP A 117 -17.51 6.50 -11.26
CA ASP A 117 -18.39 7.68 -11.16
C ASP A 117 -17.91 8.88 -12.02
N LEU A 118 -16.98 8.65 -12.95
CA LEU A 118 -16.58 9.67 -13.92
C LEU A 118 -17.55 9.74 -15.10
N PRO A 119 -18.00 10.94 -15.50
CA PRO A 119 -18.86 11.12 -16.66
C PRO A 119 -18.20 10.72 -17.98
#